data_AF-A0A1D8UVA9-F1
#
_entry.id   AF-A0A1D8UVA9-F1
#
_cell.length_a   1.000
_cell.length_b   1.000
_cell.length_c   1.000
_cell.angle_alpha   90.00
_cell.angle_beta   90.00
_cell.angle_gamma   90.00
#
_symmetry.space_group_name_H-M   'P 1'
#
loop_
_entity.id
_entity.type
_entity.pdbx_description
1 polymer ?
#
loop_
_entity_poly.entity_id
_entity_poly.type
_entity_poly.pdbx_seq_one_letter_code
_entity_poly.pdbx_strand_id
1 'polypeptide(L)' 'MTTEPSVRVVMMQRDEGALLMAWLSHYARLFGMNHLTLLDNGSTDPLTLHLLDHAAACGATVLQEYRHSGDF' A
#
# COMPACT_ATOMS: atom_id res chain seq x y z
N MET A 1 -6.11 30.65 -8.80
CA MET A 1 -5.83 29.28 -9.31
C MET A 1 -6.45 28.32 -8.33
N THR A 2 -7.52 27.63 -8.70
CA THR A 2 -8.02 26.50 -7.91
C THR A 2 -7.06 25.34 -8.13
N THR A 3 -6.37 24.91 -7.08
CA THR A 3 -5.59 23.67 -7.11
C THR A 3 -6.53 22.53 -7.45
N GLU A 4 -6.15 21.72 -8.45
CA GLU A 4 -6.87 20.50 -8.74
C GLU A 4 -6.90 19.60 -7.49
N PRO A 5 -8.02 18.92 -7.21
CA PRO A 5 -8.11 18.03 -6.06
C PRO A 5 -7.12 16.88 -6.18
N SER A 6 -6.37 16.63 -5.11
CA SER A 6 -5.43 15.51 -5.03
C SER A 6 -6.15 14.25 -4.55
N VAL A 7 -5.92 13.13 -5.24
CA VAL A 7 -6.47 11.82 -4.87
C VAL A 7 -5.37 10.96 -4.22
N ARG A 8 -5.71 10.29 -3.13
CA ARG A 8 -4.87 9.29 -2.47
C ARG A 8 -5.62 7.96 -2.46
N VAL A 9 -4.97 6.90 -2.91
CA VAL A 9 -5.55 5.55 -2.95
C VAL A 9 -5.11 4.81 -1.70
N VAL A 10 -6.08 4.30 -0.95
CA VAL A 10 -5.84 3.57 0.29
C VAL A 10 -6.30 2.13 0.15
N MET A 11 -5.46 1.18 0.57
CA MET A 11 -5.78 -0.25 0.59
C MET A 11 -5.47 -0.85 1.97
N MET A 12 -6.39 -1.65 2.50
CA MET A 12 -6.11 -2.61 3.57
C MET A 12 -5.83 -3.97 2.93
N GLN A 13 -4.81 -4.66 3.40
CA GLN A 13 -4.38 -5.94 2.82
C GLN A 13 -3.76 -6.87 3.88
N ARG A 14 -3.73 -8.17 3.57
CA ARG A 14 -2.88 -9.16 4.26
C ARG A 14 -2.57 -10.34 3.32
N ASP A 15 -1.30 -10.73 3.23
CA ASP A 15 -0.85 -11.95 2.52
C ASP A 15 -1.32 -12.07 1.05
N GLU A 16 -1.33 -10.96 0.31
CA GLU A 16 -1.86 -10.88 -1.06
C GLU A 16 -0.92 -11.46 -2.14
N GLY A 17 0.37 -11.59 -1.83
CA GLY A 17 1.40 -12.13 -2.72
C GLY A 17 1.42 -11.44 -4.09
N ALA A 18 1.22 -12.21 -5.17
CA ALA A 18 1.23 -11.70 -6.53
C ALA A 18 0.08 -10.72 -6.85
N LEU A 19 -1.04 -10.77 -6.10
CA LEU A 19 -2.15 -9.83 -6.30
C LEU A 19 -1.74 -8.41 -5.91
N LEU A 20 -0.92 -8.27 -4.87
CA LEU A 20 -0.36 -6.98 -4.47
C LEU A 20 0.49 -6.36 -5.58
N MET A 21 1.26 -7.18 -6.31
CA MET A 21 2.06 -6.70 -7.44
C MET A 21 1.18 -6.14 -8.56
N ALA A 22 0.10 -6.83 -8.90
CA ALA A 22 -0.85 -6.37 -9.91
C ALA A 22 -1.53 -5.06 -9.48
N TRP A 23 -1.93 -4.98 -8.21
CA TRP A 23 -2.54 -3.79 -7.63
C TRP A 23 -1.59 -2.58 -7.65
N LEU A 24 -0.35 -2.75 -7.16
CA LEU A 24 0.69 -1.72 -7.17
C LEU A 24 0.97 -1.24 -8.58
N SER A 25 1.14 -2.16 -9.54
CA SER A 25 1.41 -1.82 -10.94
C SER A 25 0.29 -0.98 -11.56
N HIS A 26 -0.97 -1.32 -11.26
CA HIS A 26 -2.13 -0.61 -11.79
C HIS A 26 -2.25 0.80 -11.19
N TYR A 27 -2.28 0.91 -9.86
CA TYR A 27 -2.56 2.18 -9.20
C TYR A 27 -1.35 3.12 -9.18
N ALA A 28 -0.12 2.61 -9.12
CA ALA A 28 1.06 3.46 -9.26
C ALA A 28 1.15 4.07 -10.66
N ARG A 29 0.71 3.36 -11.70
CA ARG A 29 0.64 3.92 -13.07
C ARG A 29 -0.37 5.07 -13.19
N LEU A 30 -1.49 4.99 -12.47
CA LEU A 30 -2.56 5.98 -12.55
C LEU A 30 -2.30 7.21 -11.66
N PHE A 31 -1.79 7.00 -10.44
CA PHE A 31 -1.70 8.04 -9.42
C PHE A 31 -0.27 8.35 -8.98
N GLY A 32 0.71 7.53 -9.37
CA GLY A 32 2.07 7.59 -8.84
C GLY A 32 2.18 6.91 -7.47
N MET A 33 3.37 6.40 -7.17
CA MET A 33 3.60 5.63 -5.94
C MET A 33 3.39 6.47 -4.67
N ASN A 34 3.75 7.76 -4.69
CA ASN A 34 3.59 8.71 -3.57
C ASN A 34 2.12 8.96 -3.16
N HIS A 35 1.16 8.57 -4.01
CA HIS A 35 -0.27 8.69 -3.76
C HIS A 35 -0.91 7.39 -3.25
N LEU A 36 -0.11 6.34 -3.01
CA LEU A 36 -0.59 5.08 -2.46
C LEU A 36 -0.35 5.02 -0.95
N THR A 37 -1.33 4.50 -0.24
CA THR A 37 -1.22 4.16 1.18
C THR A 37 -1.70 2.74 1.40
N LEU A 38 -0.82 1.88 1.92
CA LEU A 38 -1.10 0.49 2.22
C LEU A 38 -1.12 0.29 3.73
N LEU A 39 -2.19 -0.33 4.21
CA LEU A 39 -2.39 -0.74 5.60
C LEU A 39 -2.23 -2.25 5.63
N ASP A 40 -1.13 -2.73 6.20
CA ASP A 40 -0.81 -4.15 6.29
C ASP A 40 -1.28 -4.73 7.62
N ASN A 41 -2.25 -5.64 7.55
CA ASN A 41 -2.90 -6.27 8.70
C ASN A 41 -2.12 -7.49 9.20
N GLY A 42 -0.80 -7.38 9.28
CA GLY A 42 0.08 -8.42 9.80
C GLY A 42 0.39 -9.54 8.82
N SER A 43 0.81 -9.18 7.59
CA SER A 43 1.28 -10.17 6.62
C SER A 43 2.46 -10.98 7.14
N THR A 44 2.49 -12.25 6.74
CA THR A 44 3.58 -13.20 6.97
C THR A 44 4.11 -13.81 5.66
N ASP A 45 3.35 -13.65 4.56
CA ASP A 45 3.78 -14.06 3.23
C ASP A 45 5.05 -13.29 2.79
N PRO A 46 6.15 -13.98 2.48
CA PRO A 46 7.42 -13.33 2.15
C PRO A 46 7.37 -12.43 0.92
N LEU A 47 6.57 -12.80 -0.09
CA LEU A 47 6.42 -11.98 -1.30
C LEU A 47 5.67 -10.68 -0.99
N THR A 48 4.60 -10.77 -0.21
CA THR A 48 3.83 -9.60 0.25
C THR A 48 4.73 -8.63 1.00
N LEU A 49 5.50 -9.12 1.96
CA LEU A 49 6.43 -8.31 2.75
C LEU A 49 7.49 -7.65 1.86
N HIS A 50 8.09 -8.41 0.94
CA HIS A 50 9.05 -7.86 -0.02
C HIS A 50 8.45 -6.76 -0.89
N LEU A 51 7.22 -6.94 -1.38
CA LEU A 51 6.53 -5.95 -2.21
C LEU A 51 6.14 -4.70 -1.42
N LEU A 52 5.76 -4.84 -0.14
CA LEU A 52 5.50 -3.72 0.75
C LEU A 52 6.76 -2.88 0.98
N ASP A 53 7.89 -3.51 1.28
CA ASP A 53 9.18 -2.84 1.45
C ASP A 53 9.59 -2.11 0.17
N HIS A 54 9.41 -2.76 -0.98
CA HIS A 54 9.69 -2.16 -2.28
C HIS A 54 8.78 -0.95 -2.57
N ALA A 55 7.48 -1.07 -2.33
CA ALA A 55 6.53 0.03 -2.53
C ALA A 55 6.88 1.24 -1.65
N ALA A 56 7.25 1.01 -0.39
CA ALA A 56 7.71 2.05 0.52
C ALA A 56 8.99 2.74 0.02
N ALA A 57 9.98 1.98 -0.46
CA ALA A 57 11.19 2.52 -1.07
C ALA A 57 10.92 3.35 -2.34
N CYS A 58 9.85 3.02 -3.07
CA CYS A 58 9.38 3.77 -4.23
C CYS A 58 8.46 4.96 -3.87
N GLY A 59 8.16 5.17 -2.58
CA GLY A 59 7.47 6.37 -2.07
C GLY A 59 6.03 6.17 -1.60
N ALA A 60 5.50 4.94 -1.64
CA ALA A 60 4.20 4.65 -1.04
C ALA A 60 4.29 4.77 0.49
N THR A 61 3.18 5.15 1.12
CA THR A 61 3.08 5.06 2.57
C THR A 61 2.63 3.65 2.94
N VAL A 62 3.43 2.92 3.73
CA VAL A 62 3.06 1.59 4.23
C VAL A 62 2.98 1.67 5.75
N LEU A 63 1.83 1.29 6.31
CA LEU A 63 1.60 1.28 7.75
C LEU A 63 1.38 -0.15 8.23
N GLN A 64 2.15 -0.53 9.25
CA GLN A 64 2.11 -1.86 9.88
C GLN A 64 1.76 -1.78 11.37
N GLU A 65 1.26 -0.64 11.84
CA GLU A 65 1.08 -0.33 13.26
C GLU A 65 -0.21 -0.94 13.85
N TYR A 66 -1.13 -1.45 13.01
CA TYR A 66 -2.45 -1.97 13.40
C TYR A 66 -2.58 -3.48 13.13
N ARG A 67 -1.68 -4.28 13.71
CA ARG A 67 -1.62 -5.73 13.43
C ARG A 67 -2.67 -6.54 14.20
N HIS A 68 -3.35 -5.95 15.18
CA HIS A 68 -4.22 -6.68 16.09
C HIS A 68 -5.63 -6.07 16.13
N SER A 69 -6.64 -6.94 16.25
CA SER A 69 -8.04 -6.51 16.38
C SER A 69 -8.33 -5.71 17.66
N GLY A 70 -7.37 -5.63 18.59
CA GLY A 70 -7.44 -4.80 19.80
C GLY A 70 -6.94 -3.37 19.62
N ASP A 71 -6.48 -2.99 18.43
CA ASP A 71 -5.98 -1.64 18.16
C ASP A 71 -7.12 -0.63 17.89
N PHE A 72 -8.39 -1.06 17.94
CA PHE A 72 -9.61 -0.27 17.71
C PHE A 72 -10.62 -0.41 18.86
#